data_AF-A0A497AX15-F1
#
_entry.id   AF-A0A497AX15-F1
#
_cell.length_a   1.000
_cell.length_b   1.000
_cell.length_c   1.000
_cell.angle_alpha   90.00
_cell.angle_beta   90.00
_cell.angle_gamma   90.00
#
_symmetry.space_group_name_H-M   'P 1'
#
loop_
_entity.id
_entity.type
_entity.pdbx_description
1 polymer ?
#
loop_
_entity_poly.entity_id
_entity_poly.type
_entity_poly.pdbx_seq_one_letter_code
_entity_poly.pdbx_strand_id
1 'polypeptide(L)'
;MSKELSLSEDGQSSFLSLLDPLAGLCYNHVTMMTRKHLGEVIRRARLGKGLSPEELAARVGCSLFALRQWERGKTVPIRIFRRRLEEELGIDLSEWEGADER
;
A
#
# COMPACT_ATOMS: atom_id res chain seq x y z
N MET A 1 36.43 14.17 -29.25
CA MET A 1 36.48 12.97 -30.09
C MET A 1 36.57 11.76 -29.19
N SER A 2 35.71 10.79 -29.50
CA SER A 2 35.35 9.63 -28.71
C SER A 2 36.54 8.77 -28.28
N LYS A 3 36.51 8.33 -27.02
CA LYS A 3 37.01 7.01 -26.64
C LYS A 3 35.95 6.34 -25.79
N GLU A 4 35.14 5.59 -26.51
CA GLU A 4 34.34 4.48 -26.04
C GLU A 4 35.29 3.48 -25.37
N LEU A 5 35.12 3.25 -24.06
CA LEU A 5 35.78 2.19 -23.33
C LEU A 5 34.70 1.21 -22.88
N SER A 6 34.84 0.01 -23.41
CA SER A 6 33.94 -1.12 -23.37
C SER A 6 33.82 -1.76 -21.99
N LEU A 7 32.74 -2.54 -21.83
CA LEU A 7 32.56 -3.69 -20.92
C LEU A 7 32.37 -3.34 -19.44
N SER A 8 31.17 -3.59 -18.93
CA SER A 8 30.86 -4.90 -18.36
C SER A 8 29.39 -4.94 -17.96
N GLU A 9 28.78 -6.07 -18.24
CA GLU A 9 27.59 -6.58 -17.58
C GLU A 9 27.83 -6.63 -16.05
N ASP A 10 26.77 -6.93 -15.30
CA ASP A 10 26.68 -7.01 -13.83
C ASP A 10 26.10 -5.70 -13.25
N GLY A 11 24.83 -5.65 -12.87
CA GLY A 11 24.25 -6.57 -11.90
C GLY A 11 24.18 -5.85 -10.56
N GLN A 12 23.11 -5.06 -10.38
CA GLN A 12 22.68 -4.46 -9.11
C GLN A 12 23.65 -3.43 -8.49
N SER A 13 23.05 -2.42 -7.84
CA SER A 13 23.74 -1.49 -6.93
C SER A 13 24.65 -0.42 -7.56
N SER A 14 24.04 0.62 -8.14
CA SER A 14 24.54 2.00 -7.99
C SER A 14 23.58 2.98 -8.70
N PHE A 15 22.43 3.28 -8.09
CA PHE A 15 21.64 4.47 -8.45
C PHE A 15 21.35 5.34 -7.21
N LEU A 16 22.21 5.22 -6.20
CA LEU A 16 22.23 6.08 -5.00
C LEU A 16 23.55 6.84 -4.95
N SER A 17 23.94 7.51 -6.04
CA SER A 17 25.19 8.26 -6.09
C SER A 17 25.07 9.68 -6.63
N LEU A 18 23.88 10.27 -6.66
CA LEU A 18 23.81 11.74 -6.78
C LEU A 18 22.55 12.27 -6.10
N LEU A 19 22.77 12.97 -4.99
CA LEU A 19 21.77 13.57 -4.13
C LEU A 19 20.85 14.51 -4.91
N ASP A 20 19.58 14.12 -5.06
CA ASP A 20 18.49 15.08 -5.13
C ASP A 20 18.05 15.35 -3.67
N PRO A 21 18.18 16.58 -3.13
CA PRO A 21 17.80 16.88 -1.74
C PRO A 21 16.33 16.62 -1.42
N LEU A 22 15.49 16.35 -2.44
CA LEU A 22 14.08 15.98 -2.30
C LEU A 22 13.80 14.47 -2.37
N ALA A 23 14.81 13.63 -2.62
CA ALA A 23 14.63 12.18 -2.70
C ALA A 23 14.24 11.51 -1.38
N GLY A 24 14.45 12.19 -0.25
CA GLY A 24 14.01 11.73 1.08
C GLY A 24 12.48 11.84 1.29
N LEU A 25 11.75 12.49 0.38
CA LEU A 25 10.29 12.66 0.46
C LEU A 25 9.54 11.98 -0.69
N CYS A 26 10.18 11.72 -1.83
CA CYS A 26 9.50 11.09 -2.97
C CYS A 26 9.50 9.55 -2.92
N TYR A 27 10.36 8.91 -2.10
CA TYR A 27 10.40 7.45 -2.01
C TYR A 27 9.45 6.83 -0.97
N ASN A 28 8.78 7.66 -0.15
CA ASN A 28 7.70 7.19 0.72
C ASN A 28 6.32 7.45 0.11
N HIS A 29 6.16 8.42 -0.78
CA HIS A 29 4.84 8.85 -1.23
C HIS A 29 4.30 8.02 -2.42
N VAL A 30 5.17 7.54 -3.33
CA VAL A 30 4.69 6.81 -4.53
C VAL A 30 4.33 5.35 -4.22
N THR A 31 4.97 4.71 -3.23
CA THR A 31 4.61 3.36 -2.74
C THR A 31 3.36 3.34 -1.84
N MET A 32 2.94 4.49 -1.30
CA MET A 32 1.82 4.59 -0.34
C MET A 32 0.43 4.70 -0.98
N MET A 33 0.30 4.75 -2.32
CA MET A 33 -0.99 5.01 -2.99
C MET A 33 -1.58 3.84 -3.80
N THR A 34 -1.11 2.61 -3.60
CA THR A 34 -1.61 1.44 -4.36
C THR A 34 -2.75 0.72 -3.63
N ARG A 35 -3.62 -0.01 -4.37
CA ARG A 35 -4.67 -0.86 -3.75
C ARG A 35 -4.09 -1.92 -2.82
N LYS A 36 -2.93 -2.45 -3.18
CA LYS A 36 -2.19 -3.43 -2.37
C LYS A 36 -1.69 -2.83 -1.07
N HIS A 37 -1.21 -1.59 -1.11
CA HIS A 37 -0.82 -0.86 0.10
C HIS A 37 -2.02 -0.66 1.05
N LEU A 38 -3.15 -0.18 0.53
CA LEU A 38 -4.39 -0.04 1.32
C LEU A 38 -4.81 -1.37 1.96
N GLY A 39 -4.76 -2.46 1.19
CA GLY A 39 -5.08 -3.79 1.69
C GLY A 39 -4.17 -4.24 2.83
N GLU A 40 -2.86 -3.98 2.70
CA GLU A 40 -1.89 -4.31 3.74
C GLU A 40 -2.09 -3.46 5.01
N VAL A 41 -2.42 -2.17 4.88
CA VAL A 41 -2.74 -1.31 6.03
C VAL A 41 -3.93 -1.88 6.82
N ILE A 42 -5.01 -2.24 6.14
CA ILE A 42 -6.20 -2.85 6.76
C ILE A 42 -5.79 -4.15 7.47
N ARG A 43 -5.05 -5.03 6.79
CA ARG A 43 -4.61 -6.32 7.32
C ARG A 43 -3.76 -6.16 8.57
N ARG A 44 -2.76 -5.27 8.54
CA ARG A 44 -1.86 -5.05 9.67
C ARG A 44 -2.60 -4.45 10.86
N ALA A 45 -3.50 -3.50 10.62
CA ALA A 45 -4.31 -2.93 11.69
C ALA A 45 -5.25 -3.97 12.33
N ARG A 46 -5.88 -4.83 11.51
CA ARG A 46 -6.69 -5.95 12.02
C ARG A 46 -5.86 -6.89 12.90
N LEU A 47 -4.68 -7.30 12.43
CA LEU A 47 -3.78 -8.18 13.18
C LEU A 47 -3.26 -7.52 14.47
N GLY A 48 -2.98 -6.22 14.43
CA GLY A 48 -2.58 -5.44 15.61
C GLY A 48 -3.67 -5.39 16.69
N LYS A 49 -4.94 -5.50 16.31
CA LYS A 49 -6.08 -5.65 17.24
C LYS A 49 -6.39 -7.11 17.61
N GLY A 50 -5.65 -8.09 17.08
CA GLY A 50 -5.88 -9.51 17.36
C GLY A 50 -7.18 -10.06 16.77
N LEU A 51 -7.77 -9.39 15.78
CA LEU A 51 -9.06 -9.78 15.20
C LEU A 51 -8.88 -10.80 14.08
N SER A 52 -9.73 -11.84 14.07
CA SER A 52 -9.92 -12.69 12.90
C SER A 52 -10.60 -11.91 11.76
N PRO A 53 -10.42 -12.33 10.50
CA PRO A 53 -11.15 -11.76 9.36
C PRO A 53 -12.67 -11.78 9.56
N GLU A 54 -13.20 -12.85 10.16
CA GLU A 54 -14.62 -13.05 10.42
C GLU A 54 -15.15 -12.02 11.42
N GLU A 55 -14.42 -11.78 12.52
CA GLU A 55 -14.77 -10.76 13.52
C GLU A 55 -14.75 -9.35 12.93
N LEU A 56 -13.70 -8.97 12.19
CA LEU A 56 -13.65 -7.65 11.58
C LEU A 56 -14.77 -7.46 10.56
N ALA A 57 -15.05 -8.47 9.73
CA ALA A 57 -16.12 -8.40 8.74
C ALA A 57 -17.48 -8.17 9.40
N ALA A 58 -17.76 -8.88 10.50
CA ALA A 58 -18.98 -8.73 11.29
C ALA A 58 -19.10 -7.33 11.91
N ARG A 59 -18.03 -6.80 12.51
CA ARG A 59 -18.02 -5.45 13.13
C ARG A 59 -18.20 -4.32 12.11
N VAL A 60 -17.54 -4.42 10.96
CA VAL A 60 -17.67 -3.45 9.86
C VAL A 60 -19.00 -3.60 9.12
N GLY A 61 -19.67 -4.76 9.25
CA GLY A 61 -20.92 -5.06 8.55
C GLY A 61 -20.71 -5.29 7.05
N CYS A 62 -19.61 -5.96 6.68
CA CYS A 62 -19.29 -6.35 5.31
C CYS A 62 -19.19 -7.88 5.18
N SER A 63 -19.15 -8.40 3.96
CA SER A 63 -18.92 -9.82 3.77
C SER A 63 -17.45 -10.19 3.99
N LEU A 64 -17.19 -11.36 4.57
CA LEU A 64 -15.84 -11.92 4.71
C LEU A 64 -15.09 -11.97 3.37
N PHE A 65 -15.81 -12.29 2.29
CA PHE A 65 -15.25 -12.29 0.94
C PHE A 65 -14.74 -10.91 0.54
N ALA A 66 -15.55 -9.86 0.71
CA ALA A 66 -15.16 -8.49 0.39
C ALA A 66 -13.93 -8.05 1.18
N LEU A 67 -13.92 -8.28 2.50
CA LEU A 67 -12.78 -7.97 3.36
C LEU A 67 -11.50 -8.65 2.86
N ARG A 68 -11.56 -9.93 2.51
CA ARG A 68 -10.41 -10.68 1.97
C ARG A 68 -9.94 -10.18 0.60
N GLN A 69 -10.82 -9.60 -0.23
CA GLN A 69 -10.42 -8.96 -1.48
C GLN A 69 -9.72 -7.62 -1.21
N TRP A 70 -10.22 -6.84 -0.24
CA TRP A 70 -9.62 -5.58 0.18
C TRP A 70 -8.22 -5.80 0.74
N GLU A 71 -8.03 -6.73 1.68
CA GLU A 71 -6.72 -7.03 2.26
C GLU A 71 -5.69 -7.51 1.23
N ARG A 72 -6.14 -8.11 0.13
CA ARG A 72 -5.27 -8.55 -0.97
C ARG A 72 -5.06 -7.49 -2.05
N GLY A 73 -5.66 -6.31 -1.89
CA GLY A 73 -5.63 -5.22 -2.87
C GLY A 73 -6.35 -5.53 -4.18
N LYS A 74 -7.24 -6.53 -4.21
CA LYS A 74 -7.98 -6.92 -5.43
C LYS A 74 -9.14 -5.96 -5.73
N THR A 75 -9.75 -5.44 -4.68
CA THR A 75 -10.80 -4.41 -4.76
C THR A 75 -10.58 -3.41 -3.65
N VAL A 76 -11.32 -2.31 -3.69
CA VAL A 76 -11.21 -1.21 -2.72
C VAL A 76 -12.55 -1.08 -2.00
N PRO A 77 -12.56 -0.87 -0.67
CA PRO A 77 -13.77 -0.54 0.05
C PRO A 77 -14.33 0.82 -0.40
N ILE A 78 -15.65 0.88 -0.62
CA ILE A 78 -16.33 2.16 -0.85
C ILE A 78 -16.26 3.06 0.40
N ARG A 79 -16.56 4.36 0.23
CA ARG A 79 -16.46 5.38 1.30
C ARG A 79 -17.09 4.97 2.64
N ILE A 80 -18.28 4.35 2.63
CA ILE A 80 -18.96 3.92 3.86
C ILE A 80 -18.14 2.86 4.61
N PHE A 81 -17.60 1.87 3.91
CA PHE A 81 -16.78 0.84 4.54
C PHE A 81 -15.41 1.35 4.96
N ARG A 82 -14.82 2.31 4.23
CA ARG A 82 -13.59 2.99 4.68
C ARG A 82 -13.80 3.64 6.05
N ARG A 83 -14.85 4.45 6.19
CA ARG A 83 -15.18 5.09 7.46
C ARG A 83 -15.35 4.09 8.61
N ARG A 84 -16.07 2.99 8.37
CA ARG A 84 -16.25 1.94 9.39
C ARG A 84 -14.94 1.22 9.74
N LEU A 85 -14.07 1.02 8.76
CA LEU A 85 -12.73 0.47 9.00
C LEU A 85 -11.87 1.45 9.81
N GLU A 86 -11.92 2.74 9.51
CA GLU A 86 -11.24 3.79 10.27
C GLU A 86 -11.71 3.81 11.73
N GLU A 87 -13.02 3.79 11.96
CA GLU A 87 -13.64 3.74 13.29
C GLU A 87 -13.26 2.45 14.05
N GLU A 88 -13.37 1.27 13.40
CA GLU A 88 -13.11 -0.01 14.05
C GLU A 88 -11.62 -0.30 14.24
N LEU A 89 -10.73 0.18 13.36
CA LEU A 89 -9.30 -0.13 13.39
C LEU A 89 -8.44 1.02 13.91
N GLY A 90 -8.94 2.25 13.99
CA GLY A 90 -8.17 3.42 14.41
C GLY A 90 -7.07 3.81 13.40
N ILE A 91 -7.35 3.62 12.11
CA ILE A 91 -6.47 3.98 10.98
C ILE A 91 -7.09 5.11 10.18
N ASP A 92 -6.30 5.77 9.33
CA ASP A 92 -6.76 6.75 8.36
C ASP A 92 -6.67 6.18 6.93
N LEU A 93 -7.79 6.15 6.21
CA LEU A 93 -7.90 5.70 4.82
C LEU A 93 -8.46 6.82 3.91
N SER A 94 -8.54 8.05 4.42
CA SER A 94 -9.23 9.16 3.78
C SER A 94 -8.48 9.71 2.56
N GLU A 95 -7.14 9.65 2.58
CA GLU A 95 -6.25 10.15 1.53
C GLU A 95 -6.03 9.18 0.36
N TRP A 96 -6.65 7.99 0.39
CA TRP A 96 -6.50 7.03 -0.70
C TRP A 96 -7.29 7.47 -1.94
N GLU A 97 -6.57 8.10 -2.89
CA GLU A 97 -6.99 8.33 -4.26
C GLU A 97 -6.48 7.19 -5.13
N GLY A 98 -7.39 6.40 -5.71
CA GLY A 98 -7.04 5.12 -6.29
C GLY A 98 -6.20 5.20 -7.54
N ALA A 99 -4.88 5.07 -7.39
CA ALA A 99 -3.98 4.73 -8.48
C ALA A 99 -4.02 3.22 -8.70
N ASP A 100 -4.50 2.81 -9.88
CA ASP A 100 -4.68 1.41 -10.24
C ASP A 100 -3.40 0.82 -10.86
N GLU A 101 -2.86 -0.23 -10.27
CA GLU A 101 -1.92 -1.14 -10.94
C GLU A 101 -2.77 -2.07 -11.84
N ARG A 102 -2.81 -1.75 -13.14
CA ARG A 102 -3.53 -2.50 -14.18
C ARG A 102 -2.97 -3.92 -14.37
#